data_AF-A0A966EFP0-F1
#
_entry.id   AF-A0A966EFP0-F1
#
_cell.length_a   1.000
_cell.length_b   1.000
_cell.length_c   1.000
_cell.angle_alpha   90.00
_cell.angle_beta   90.00
_cell.angle_gamma   90.00
#
_symmetry.space_group_name_H-M   'P 1'
#
loop_
_entity.id
_entity.type
_entity.pdbx_description
1 polymer ?
#
loop_
_entity_poly.entity_id
_entity_poly.type
_entity_poly.pdbx_seq_one_letter_code
_entity_poly.pdbx_strand_id
1 'polypeptide(L)'
;VPPGDITGEQMDGLAELADRYSFGLIRASHDQNLVLADVNVADLPALWQGLSRLKLATANVGTLNDMICCPGLDFCSLANAGSLDVAAQVNEKFDELDYLYDLGEVQLKMSGCMNACGHHHVGHIGILGVDKRGEEYYQFTLGGSAGNDAALGERLGPAIAKNRVVEAIGDILEVYLARREEDEKFVETVRRIGITPFKERVYENHSPSAHRRESLAACA
;
A
#
# COMPACT_ATOMS: atom_id res chain seq x y z
N VAL A 1 2.79 -2.44 -11.75
CA VAL A 1 2.92 -1.00 -12.04
C VAL A 1 2.40 -0.23 -10.83
N PRO A 2 3.09 -0.19 -9.68
CA PRO A 2 2.51 0.38 -8.47
C PRO A 2 2.52 1.92 -8.51
N PRO A 3 1.43 2.63 -8.18
CA PRO A 3 0.15 2.15 -7.64
C PRO A 3 -0.99 2.10 -8.70
N GLY A 4 -0.65 1.75 -9.93
CA GLY A 4 -1.54 1.72 -11.10
C GLY A 4 -1.27 2.82 -12.13
N ASP A 5 -0.22 3.63 -11.94
CA ASP A 5 0.10 4.78 -12.77
C ASP A 5 1.17 4.47 -13.84
N ILE A 6 0.92 4.85 -15.08
CA ILE A 6 1.78 4.55 -16.23
C ILE A 6 1.85 5.77 -17.16
N THR A 7 3.05 6.12 -17.62
CA THR A 7 3.22 7.22 -18.57
C THR A 7 2.82 6.81 -19.99
N GLY A 8 2.58 7.78 -20.87
CA GLY A 8 2.32 7.51 -22.30
C GLY A 8 3.46 6.75 -22.97
N GLU A 9 4.72 7.14 -22.71
CA GLU A 9 5.90 6.46 -23.24
C GLU A 9 6.01 5.00 -22.76
N GLN A 10 5.69 4.75 -21.48
CA GLN A 10 5.65 3.40 -20.93
C GLN A 10 4.53 2.57 -21.57
N MET A 11 3.36 3.17 -21.80
CA MET A 11 2.22 2.48 -22.42
C MET A 11 2.49 2.14 -23.88
N ASP A 12 3.09 3.06 -24.65
CA ASP A 12 3.51 2.80 -26.04
C ASP A 12 4.55 1.68 -26.09
N GLY A 13 5.58 1.75 -25.23
CA GLY A 13 6.58 0.69 -25.13
C GLY A 13 5.98 -0.66 -24.71
N LEU A 14 5.01 -0.67 -23.80
CA LEU A 14 4.31 -1.88 -23.39
C LEU A 14 3.45 -2.45 -24.53
N ALA A 15 2.79 -1.60 -25.31
CA ALA A 15 2.03 -2.03 -26.49
C ALA A 15 2.94 -2.69 -27.53
N GLU A 16 4.12 -2.12 -27.80
CA GLU A 16 5.11 -2.76 -28.69
C GLU A 16 5.59 -4.12 -28.18
N LEU A 17 5.73 -4.29 -26.87
CA LEU A 17 6.08 -5.58 -26.27
C LEU A 17 4.91 -6.57 -26.37
N ALA A 18 3.68 -6.11 -26.18
CA ALA A 18 2.49 -6.95 -26.33
C ALA A 18 2.31 -7.45 -27.76
N ASP A 19 2.53 -6.59 -28.77
CA ASP A 19 2.48 -6.98 -30.19
C ASP A 19 3.48 -8.10 -30.52
N ARG A 20 4.69 -8.02 -29.95
CA ARG A 20 5.76 -8.98 -30.19
C ARG A 20 5.56 -10.29 -29.43
N TYR A 21 5.12 -10.22 -28.18
CA TYR A 21 5.22 -11.34 -27.24
C TYR A 21 3.87 -11.87 -26.73
N SER A 22 2.76 -11.16 -26.92
CA SER A 22 1.47 -11.51 -26.31
C SER A 22 0.28 -11.24 -27.26
N PHE A 23 0.46 -11.45 -28.57
CA PHE A 23 -0.57 -11.28 -29.59
C PHE A 23 -1.26 -9.89 -29.62
N GLY A 24 -0.56 -8.84 -29.20
CA GLY A 24 -1.13 -7.48 -29.09
C GLY A 24 -2.15 -7.34 -27.96
N LEU A 25 -2.16 -8.24 -26.99
CA LEU A 25 -3.12 -8.26 -25.88
C LEU A 25 -2.45 -7.94 -24.55
N ILE A 26 -3.07 -7.03 -23.81
CA ILE A 26 -2.75 -6.69 -22.42
C ILE A 26 -4.03 -6.81 -21.61
N ARG A 27 -3.98 -7.42 -20.42
CA ARG A 27 -5.12 -7.50 -19.50
C ARG A 27 -4.85 -6.65 -18.27
N ALA A 28 -5.78 -5.77 -17.94
CA ALA A 28 -5.78 -5.07 -16.66
C ALA A 28 -6.37 -5.98 -15.58
N SER A 29 -5.70 -6.04 -14.43
CA SER A 29 -6.14 -6.79 -13.25
C SER A 29 -6.78 -5.86 -12.23
N HIS A 30 -7.53 -6.44 -11.29
CA HIS A 30 -8.11 -5.71 -10.17
C HIS A 30 -7.07 -5.13 -9.19
N ASP A 31 -5.83 -5.61 -9.24
CA ASP A 31 -4.69 -5.12 -8.45
C ASP A 31 -4.00 -3.92 -9.13
N GLN A 32 -4.68 -3.27 -10.08
CA GLN A 32 -4.14 -2.14 -10.86
C GLN A 32 -2.84 -2.48 -11.59
N ASN A 33 -2.66 -3.76 -11.95
CA ASN A 33 -1.49 -4.25 -12.65
C ASN A 33 -1.85 -4.80 -14.04
N LEU A 34 -0.86 -4.93 -14.91
CA LEU A 34 -1.02 -5.33 -16.31
C LEU A 34 -0.43 -6.73 -16.54
N VAL A 35 -1.13 -7.57 -17.31
CA VAL A 35 -0.78 -8.97 -17.57
C VAL A 35 -0.63 -9.21 -19.07
N LEU A 36 0.52 -9.76 -19.46
CA LEU A 36 0.80 -10.32 -20.78
C LEU A 36 0.61 -11.84 -20.68
N ALA A 37 -0.57 -12.33 -21.11
CA ALA A 37 -1.03 -13.67 -20.77
C ALA A 37 -0.48 -14.79 -21.68
N ASP A 38 -0.03 -14.44 -22.88
CA ASP A 38 0.19 -15.40 -23.96
C ASP A 38 1.66 -15.46 -24.41
N VAL A 39 2.58 -15.23 -23.47
CA VAL A 39 4.03 -15.17 -23.72
C VAL A 39 4.65 -16.55 -23.80
N ASN A 40 5.41 -16.82 -24.86
CA ASN A 40 6.21 -18.04 -24.95
C ASN A 40 7.33 -18.02 -23.89
N VAL A 41 7.48 -19.11 -23.15
CA VAL A 41 8.48 -19.24 -22.07
C VAL A 41 9.90 -18.91 -22.55
N ALA A 42 10.24 -19.27 -23.80
CA ALA A 42 11.57 -18.98 -24.36
C ALA A 42 11.84 -17.47 -24.53
N ASP A 43 10.81 -16.65 -24.67
CA ASP A 43 10.91 -15.21 -24.89
C ASP A 43 10.90 -14.39 -23.60
N LEU A 44 10.63 -15.02 -22.44
CA LEU A 44 10.58 -14.35 -21.14
C LEU A 44 11.83 -13.50 -20.83
N PRO A 45 13.08 -13.95 -21.09
CA PRO A 45 14.25 -13.12 -20.84
C PRO A 45 14.28 -11.84 -21.68
N ALA A 46 13.86 -11.91 -22.95
CA ALA A 46 13.84 -10.77 -23.86
C ALA A 46 12.72 -9.79 -23.49
N LEU A 47 11.55 -10.31 -23.14
CA LEU A 47 10.42 -9.51 -22.65
C LEU A 47 10.79 -8.79 -21.34
N TRP A 48 11.36 -9.51 -20.37
CA TRP A 48 11.80 -8.94 -19.10
C TRP A 48 12.82 -7.82 -19.31
N GLN A 49 13.82 -7.99 -20.19
CA GLN A 49 14.76 -6.91 -20.53
C GLN A 49 14.06 -5.70 -21.16
N GLY A 50 13.03 -5.92 -21.97
CA GLY A 50 12.18 -4.88 -22.53
C GLY A 50 11.46 -4.08 -21.44
N LEU A 51 10.76 -4.78 -20.55
CA LEU A 51 10.07 -4.18 -19.41
C LEU A 51 11.04 -3.46 -18.46
N SER A 52 12.25 -3.98 -18.25
CA SER A 52 13.28 -3.36 -17.41
C SER A 52 13.71 -2.00 -17.96
N ARG A 53 13.83 -1.84 -19.28
CA ARG A 53 14.12 -0.54 -19.90
C ARG A 53 13.01 0.48 -19.68
N LEU A 54 11.75 0.01 -19.61
CA LEU A 54 10.58 0.83 -19.31
C LEU A 54 10.35 1.05 -17.81
N LYS A 55 11.20 0.46 -16.94
CA LYS A 55 11.03 0.44 -15.48
C LYS A 55 9.70 -0.21 -15.04
N LEU A 56 9.27 -1.25 -15.76
CA LEU A 56 8.03 -2.01 -15.50
C LEU A 56 8.28 -3.47 -15.08
N ALA A 57 9.55 -3.83 -14.79
CA ALA A 57 9.96 -5.21 -14.48
C ALA A 57 10.24 -5.47 -13.00
N THR A 58 9.70 -4.66 -12.10
CA THR A 58 9.84 -4.86 -10.65
C THR A 58 9.18 -6.17 -10.23
N ALA A 59 9.90 -7.03 -9.51
CA ALA A 59 9.45 -8.37 -9.15
C ALA A 59 8.61 -8.38 -7.85
N ASN A 60 7.65 -7.47 -7.72
CA ASN A 60 7.04 -7.16 -6.43
C ASN A 60 5.60 -7.68 -6.24
N VAL A 61 5.09 -8.50 -7.14
CA VAL A 61 3.70 -9.00 -7.12
C VAL A 61 3.33 -9.57 -5.74
N GLY A 62 2.27 -9.05 -5.14
CA GLY A 62 1.76 -9.49 -3.83
C GLY A 62 2.56 -9.01 -2.60
N THR A 63 3.64 -8.25 -2.79
CA THR A 63 4.38 -7.62 -1.69
C THR A 63 3.73 -6.30 -1.26
N LEU A 64 4.17 -5.75 -0.12
CA LEU A 64 3.67 -4.49 0.43
C LEU A 64 3.58 -3.33 -0.58
N ASN A 65 4.56 -3.24 -1.49
CA ASN A 65 4.70 -2.13 -2.43
C ASN A 65 3.96 -2.38 -3.77
N ASP A 66 3.30 -3.53 -3.94
CA ASP A 66 2.31 -3.80 -5.00
C ASP A 66 0.91 -3.35 -4.55
N MET A 67 0.83 -2.09 -4.14
CA MET A 67 -0.34 -1.53 -3.48
C MET A 67 -1.42 -1.08 -4.47
N ILE A 68 -2.68 -1.17 -4.04
CA ILE A 68 -3.82 -0.56 -4.73
C ILE A 68 -4.06 0.83 -4.17
N CYS A 69 -4.11 1.84 -5.03
CA CYS A 69 -4.36 3.21 -4.64
C CYS A 69 -5.36 3.89 -5.58
N CYS A 70 -6.31 4.63 -5.02
CA CYS A 70 -7.11 5.55 -5.82
C CYS A 70 -6.29 6.81 -6.16
N PRO A 71 -6.72 7.62 -7.14
CA PRO A 71 -5.99 8.85 -7.49
C PRO A 71 -6.06 9.98 -6.46
N GLY A 72 -6.96 9.92 -5.47
CA GLY A 72 -7.05 10.96 -4.43
C GLY A 72 -7.28 12.38 -4.99
N LEU A 73 -6.79 13.39 -4.27
CA LEU A 73 -6.89 14.81 -4.66
C LEU A 73 -6.14 15.15 -5.96
N ASP A 74 -5.27 14.27 -6.46
CA ASP A 74 -4.51 14.50 -7.68
C ASP A 74 -5.44 14.55 -8.92
N PHE A 75 -6.49 13.71 -8.96
CA PHE A 75 -7.41 13.66 -10.10
C PHE A 75 -8.90 13.56 -9.75
N CYS A 76 -9.26 13.34 -8.47
CA CYS A 76 -10.65 13.13 -8.06
C CYS A 76 -11.22 14.31 -7.27
N SER A 77 -12.31 14.91 -7.78
CA SER A 77 -13.04 15.99 -7.10
C SER A 77 -13.85 15.54 -5.87
N LEU A 78 -13.99 14.24 -5.65
CA LEU A 78 -14.68 13.64 -4.50
C LEU A 78 -13.71 13.20 -3.40
N ALA A 79 -12.40 13.38 -3.60
CA ALA A 79 -11.40 12.97 -2.63
C ALA A 79 -11.37 13.91 -1.42
N ASN A 80 -11.07 13.36 -0.25
CA ASN A 80 -10.85 14.12 0.97
C ASN A 80 -9.34 14.31 1.26
N ALA A 81 -8.50 13.42 0.73
CA ALA A 81 -7.05 13.48 0.87
C ALA A 81 -6.35 12.99 -0.41
N GLY A 82 -5.10 13.38 -0.59
CA GLY A 82 -4.19 12.82 -1.59
C GLY A 82 -3.88 11.35 -1.29
N SER A 83 -3.31 10.66 -2.26
CA SER A 83 -2.95 9.26 -2.06
C SER A 83 -1.81 8.78 -2.95
N LEU A 84 -1.60 9.38 -4.11
CA LEU A 84 -0.47 9.03 -4.98
C LEU A 84 0.88 9.43 -4.36
N ASP A 85 0.96 10.59 -3.70
CA ASP A 85 2.19 11.04 -3.04
C ASP A 85 2.53 10.23 -1.79
N VAL A 86 1.52 9.76 -1.06
CA VAL A 86 1.70 8.81 0.05
C VAL A 86 2.17 7.45 -0.49
N ALA A 87 1.55 6.94 -1.55
CA ALA A 87 1.97 5.71 -2.20
C ALA A 87 3.42 5.77 -2.71
N ALA A 88 3.83 6.91 -3.29
CA ALA A 88 5.21 7.13 -3.71
C ALA A 88 6.19 7.08 -2.52
N GLN A 89 5.85 7.72 -1.39
CA GLN A 89 6.69 7.67 -0.18
C GLN A 89 6.78 6.27 0.43
N VAL A 90 5.70 5.47 0.35
CA VAL A 90 5.71 4.05 0.76
C VAL A 90 6.63 3.26 -0.15
N ASN A 91 6.53 3.41 -1.47
CA ASN A 91 7.41 2.75 -2.43
C ASN A 91 8.89 3.13 -2.23
N GLU A 92 9.19 4.40 -1.95
CA GLU A 92 10.54 4.87 -1.68
C GLU A 92 11.09 4.34 -0.35
N LYS A 93 10.24 4.26 0.68
CA LYS A 93 10.65 3.75 1.99
C LYS A 93 10.90 2.24 2.00
N PHE A 94 10.10 1.50 1.24
CA PHE A 94 10.10 0.04 1.18
C PHE A 94 10.46 -0.43 -0.24
N ASP A 95 11.66 -0.07 -0.69
CA ASP A 95 12.20 -0.39 -2.02
C ASP A 95 13.11 -1.62 -2.04
N GLU A 96 13.55 -2.08 -0.87
CA GLU A 96 14.46 -3.22 -0.70
C GLU A 96 13.69 -4.55 -0.87
N LEU A 97 13.99 -5.28 -1.95
CA LEU A 97 13.26 -6.48 -2.34
C LEU A 97 13.47 -7.64 -1.36
N ASP A 98 14.65 -7.81 -0.77
CA ASP A 98 14.91 -8.92 0.15
C ASP A 98 14.04 -8.75 1.41
N TYR A 99 13.93 -7.54 1.94
CA TYR A 99 13.01 -7.19 3.02
C TYR A 99 11.55 -7.47 2.65
N LEU A 100 11.11 -7.08 1.45
CA LEU A 100 9.73 -7.33 0.99
C LEU A 100 9.41 -8.81 0.85
N TYR A 101 10.36 -9.62 0.39
CA TYR A 101 10.18 -11.08 0.33
C TYR A 101 10.20 -11.71 1.72
N ASP A 102 11.03 -11.23 2.64
CA ASP A 102 11.00 -11.67 4.04
C ASP A 102 9.66 -11.33 4.71
N LEU A 103 9.07 -10.16 4.41
CA LEU A 103 7.72 -9.82 4.89
C LEU A 103 6.65 -10.80 4.40
N GLY A 104 6.80 -11.32 3.17
CA GLY A 104 5.79 -12.14 2.51
C GLY A 104 4.60 -11.33 1.99
N GLU A 105 3.45 -11.98 1.86
CA GLU A 105 2.25 -11.38 1.25
C GLU A 105 1.61 -10.31 2.16
N VAL A 106 1.61 -9.06 1.69
CA VAL A 106 1.02 -7.92 2.41
C VAL A 106 0.24 -7.04 1.44
N GLN A 107 -1.09 -7.13 1.46
CA GLN A 107 -1.95 -6.32 0.60
C GLN A 107 -2.24 -4.95 1.22
N LEU A 108 -1.52 -3.92 0.80
CA LEU A 108 -1.80 -2.54 1.16
C LEU A 108 -2.82 -1.92 0.19
N LYS A 109 -3.91 -1.38 0.74
CA LYS A 109 -5.00 -0.79 -0.04
C LYS A 109 -5.36 0.60 0.48
N MET A 110 -5.29 1.61 -0.38
CA MET A 110 -5.46 3.01 -0.01
C MET A 110 -6.60 3.67 -0.79
N SER A 111 -7.40 4.49 -0.09
CA SER A 111 -8.42 5.33 -0.70
C SER A 111 -8.40 6.73 -0.08
N GLY A 112 -8.39 7.77 -0.91
CA GLY A 112 -8.44 9.16 -0.48
C GLY A 112 -9.80 9.63 0.06
N CYS A 113 -10.84 8.80 -0.01
CA CYS A 113 -12.15 9.06 0.62
C CYS A 113 -12.95 7.77 0.86
N MET A 114 -14.13 7.94 1.47
CA MET A 114 -15.03 6.85 1.89
C MET A 114 -15.65 6.04 0.73
N ASN A 115 -15.57 6.52 -0.53
CA ASN A 115 -16.06 5.77 -1.69
C ASN A 115 -15.25 4.49 -1.95
N ALA A 116 -14.09 4.36 -1.31
CA ALA A 116 -13.30 3.13 -1.26
C ALA A 116 -12.90 2.58 -2.64
N CYS A 117 -12.59 3.41 -3.63
CA CYS A 117 -12.16 2.95 -4.96
C CYS A 117 -10.92 2.03 -4.94
N GLY A 118 -10.06 2.15 -3.92
CA GLY A 118 -8.93 1.23 -3.70
C GLY A 118 -9.26 0.03 -2.81
N HIS A 119 -10.52 -0.14 -2.39
CA HIS A 119 -11.00 -1.22 -1.52
C HIS A 119 -10.25 -1.34 -0.18
N HIS A 120 -9.92 -0.21 0.45
CA HIS A 120 -9.16 -0.17 1.71
C HIS A 120 -9.75 -1.03 2.83
N HIS A 121 -11.07 -1.22 2.90
CA HIS A 121 -11.70 -2.06 3.92
C HIS A 121 -11.30 -3.54 3.89
N VAL A 122 -10.84 -4.04 2.75
CA VAL A 122 -10.46 -5.46 2.55
C VAL A 122 -8.97 -5.63 2.25
N GLY A 123 -8.16 -4.59 2.48
CA GLY A 123 -6.71 -4.72 2.50
C GLY A 123 -6.24 -5.32 3.83
N HIS A 124 -5.12 -6.06 3.78
CA HIS A 124 -4.40 -6.46 4.99
C HIS A 124 -4.07 -5.21 5.83
N ILE A 125 -3.58 -4.18 5.14
CA ILE A 125 -3.41 -2.82 5.65
C ILE A 125 -4.28 -1.89 4.79
N GLY A 126 -5.39 -1.45 5.37
CA GLY A 126 -6.30 -0.49 4.76
C GLY A 126 -6.01 0.93 5.21
N ILE A 127 -5.98 1.88 4.28
CA ILE A 127 -5.75 3.30 4.55
C ILE A 127 -6.87 4.15 3.94
N LEU A 128 -7.56 4.90 4.80
CA LEU A 128 -8.64 5.84 4.43
C LEU A 128 -8.22 7.28 4.67
N GLY A 129 -8.19 8.08 3.62
CA GLY A 129 -8.05 9.52 3.66
C GLY A 129 -9.31 10.20 4.20
N VAL A 130 -9.13 11.11 5.15
CA VAL A 130 -10.18 11.95 5.74
C VAL A 130 -9.69 13.39 5.85
N ASP A 131 -10.59 14.33 5.58
CA ASP A 131 -10.33 15.76 5.81
C ASP A 131 -10.65 16.11 7.26
N LYS A 132 -9.75 16.86 7.90
CA LYS A 132 -10.05 17.54 9.16
C LYS A 132 -9.71 19.01 9.04
N ARG A 133 -10.70 19.81 8.66
CA ARG A 133 -10.59 21.28 8.58
C ARG A 133 -9.56 21.74 7.52
N GLY A 134 -9.55 21.07 6.36
CA GLY A 134 -8.62 21.39 5.27
C GLY A 134 -7.25 20.75 5.40
N GLU A 135 -7.06 19.86 6.37
CA GLU A 135 -5.84 19.08 6.56
C GLU A 135 -6.08 17.60 6.28
N GLU A 136 -5.10 16.96 5.63
CA GLU A 136 -5.16 15.55 5.26
C GLU A 136 -4.76 14.63 6.43
N TYR A 137 -5.70 13.78 6.85
CA TYR A 137 -5.48 12.74 7.84
C TYR A 137 -5.83 11.36 7.27
N TYR A 138 -5.27 10.31 7.87
CA TYR A 138 -5.37 8.95 7.37
C TYR A 138 -5.73 7.99 8.51
N GLN A 139 -6.78 7.22 8.30
CA GLN A 139 -7.26 6.19 9.22
C GLN A 139 -6.84 4.81 8.74
N PHE A 140 -6.27 4.02 9.65
CA PHE A 140 -5.81 2.66 9.37
C PHE A 140 -6.85 1.63 9.78
N THR A 141 -7.00 0.59 8.98
CA THR A 141 -7.69 -0.66 9.31
C THR A 141 -6.78 -1.85 9.06
N LEU A 142 -6.80 -2.87 9.93
CA LEU A 142 -5.95 -4.06 9.79
C LEU A 142 -6.78 -5.35 9.72
N GLY A 143 -6.26 -6.34 9.00
CA GLY A 143 -6.82 -7.69 8.98
C GLY A 143 -7.97 -7.91 7.97
N GLY A 144 -8.18 -6.98 7.04
CA GLY A 144 -9.13 -7.17 5.94
C GLY A 144 -8.62 -8.22 4.95
N SER A 145 -9.53 -8.94 4.30
CA SER A 145 -9.24 -9.87 3.20
C SER A 145 -10.41 -9.91 2.23
N ALA A 146 -10.12 -9.93 0.93
CA ALA A 146 -11.10 -10.18 -0.14
C ALA A 146 -11.08 -11.64 -0.64
N GLY A 147 -10.26 -12.50 -0.03
CA GLY A 147 -10.12 -13.90 -0.40
C GLY A 147 -11.27 -14.79 0.11
N ASN A 148 -11.03 -16.10 0.15
CA ASN A 148 -12.01 -17.09 0.64
C ASN A 148 -12.33 -16.91 2.13
N ASP A 149 -11.44 -16.25 2.86
CA ASP A 149 -11.49 -15.86 4.26
C ASP A 149 -11.93 -14.40 4.41
N ALA A 150 -12.93 -14.00 3.62
CA ALA A 150 -13.37 -12.61 3.50
C ALA A 150 -13.64 -11.97 4.86
N ALA A 151 -12.99 -10.83 5.11
CA ALA A 151 -13.10 -10.08 6.35
C ALA A 151 -12.93 -8.58 6.07
N LEU A 152 -13.66 -7.77 6.82
CA LEU A 152 -13.40 -6.32 6.87
C LEU A 152 -12.31 -6.05 7.89
N GLY A 153 -11.41 -5.12 7.57
CA GLY A 153 -10.36 -4.69 8.48
C GLY A 153 -10.93 -3.97 9.71
N GLU A 154 -10.32 -4.22 10.86
CA GLU A 154 -10.68 -3.55 12.11
C GLU A 154 -9.92 -2.23 12.22
N ARG A 155 -10.64 -1.18 12.64
CA ARG A 155 -10.08 0.16 12.79
C ARG A 155 -9.00 0.22 13.88
N LEU A 156 -7.77 0.54 13.48
CA LEU A 156 -6.62 0.58 14.37
C LEU A 156 -6.76 1.70 15.42
N GLY A 157 -7.25 2.88 15.03
CA GLY A 157 -7.42 4.00 15.96
C GLY A 157 -7.82 5.33 15.29
N PRO A 158 -7.56 6.48 15.94
CA PRO A 158 -7.81 7.80 15.36
C PRO A 158 -6.97 8.05 14.10
N ALA A 159 -7.51 8.85 13.18
CA ALA A 159 -6.76 9.21 11.97
C ALA A 159 -5.53 10.06 12.33
N ILE A 160 -4.39 9.75 11.71
CA ILE A 160 -3.09 10.41 11.90
C ILE A 160 -2.77 11.37 10.75
N ALA A 161 -1.89 12.34 10.96
CA ALA A 161 -1.51 13.28 9.91
C ALA A 161 -0.74 12.59 8.78
N LYS A 162 -0.86 13.13 7.56
CA LYS A 162 -0.21 12.62 6.33
C LYS A 162 1.25 12.23 6.50
N ASN A 163 2.05 13.10 7.11
CA ASN A 163 3.49 12.91 7.31
C ASN A 163 3.85 11.77 8.27
N ARG A 164 2.88 11.15 8.95
CA ARG A 164 3.06 10.01 9.86
C ARG A 164 2.66 8.68 9.25
N VAL A 165 2.06 8.68 8.06
CA VAL A 165 1.50 7.46 7.44
C VAL A 165 2.58 6.41 7.20
N VAL A 166 3.71 6.81 6.61
CA VAL A 166 4.81 5.88 6.30
C VAL A 166 5.46 5.31 7.56
N GLU A 167 5.64 6.13 8.59
CA GLU A 167 6.15 5.69 9.90
C GLU A 167 5.19 4.70 10.56
N ALA A 168 3.89 4.97 10.53
CA ALA A 168 2.88 4.06 11.07
C ALA A 168 2.86 2.71 10.35
N ILE A 169 3.09 2.67 9.03
CA ILE A 169 3.26 1.40 8.29
C ILE A 169 4.50 0.66 8.80
N GLY A 170 5.62 1.36 9.00
CA GLY A 170 6.83 0.77 9.59
C GLY A 170 6.56 0.16 10.97
N ASP A 171 5.91 0.91 11.86
CA ASP A 171 5.50 0.45 13.20
C ASP A 171 4.61 -0.80 13.14
N ILE A 172 3.66 -0.86 12.20
CA ILE A 172 2.80 -2.03 11.98
C ILE A 172 3.62 -3.25 11.55
N LEU A 173 4.56 -3.07 10.62
CA LEU A 173 5.40 -4.15 10.11
C LEU A 173 6.40 -4.65 11.17
N GLU A 174 6.94 -3.76 12.01
CA GLU A 174 7.78 -4.13 13.14
C GLU A 174 7.04 -5.03 14.13
N VAL A 175 5.78 -4.71 14.46
CA VAL A 175 4.95 -5.56 15.32
C VAL A 175 4.69 -6.91 14.66
N TYR A 176 4.39 -6.92 13.37
CA TYR A 176 4.21 -8.17 12.61
C TYR A 176 5.46 -9.05 12.68
N LEU A 177 6.63 -8.52 12.32
CA LEU A 177 7.89 -9.26 12.35
C LEU A 177 8.26 -9.76 13.77
N ALA A 178 7.96 -8.97 14.80
CA ALA A 178 8.24 -9.35 16.19
C ALA A 178 7.27 -10.40 16.76
N ARG A 179 6.08 -10.58 16.15
CA ARG A 179 5.00 -11.41 16.70
C ARG A 179 4.61 -12.57 15.80
N ARG A 180 5.02 -12.59 14.53
CA ARG A 180 4.77 -13.69 13.59
C ARG A 180 5.42 -14.97 14.11
N GLU A 181 4.74 -16.08 13.88
CA GLU A 181 5.25 -17.41 14.20
C GLU A 181 5.67 -18.09 12.90
N GLU A 182 6.92 -18.54 12.79
CA GLU A 182 7.44 -19.22 11.59
C GLU A 182 7.21 -18.36 10.31
N ASP A 183 6.56 -18.95 9.30
CA ASP A 183 6.23 -18.32 8.00
C ASP A 183 4.80 -17.74 7.98
N GLU A 184 4.22 -17.43 9.15
CA GLU A 184 2.87 -16.87 9.26
C GLU A 184 2.72 -15.57 8.47
N LYS A 185 1.66 -15.47 7.66
CA LYS A 185 1.38 -14.26 6.87
C LYS A 185 0.86 -13.14 7.76
N PHE A 186 1.06 -11.90 7.33
CA PHE A 186 0.59 -10.71 8.04
C PHE A 186 -0.87 -10.79 8.52
N VAL A 187 -1.80 -11.17 7.63
CA VAL A 187 -3.23 -11.22 7.96
C VAL A 187 -3.55 -12.31 9.00
N GLU A 188 -2.79 -13.40 9.00
CA GLU A 188 -2.93 -14.50 9.96
C GLU A 188 -2.43 -14.05 11.34
N THR A 189 -1.26 -13.37 11.39
CA THR A 189 -0.73 -12.77 12.61
C THR A 189 -1.73 -11.80 13.24
N VAL A 190 -2.29 -10.87 12.44
CA VAL A 190 -3.28 -9.90 12.91
C VAL A 190 -4.51 -10.60 13.50
N ARG A 191 -4.99 -11.67 12.87
CA ARG A 191 -6.16 -12.41 13.36
C ARG A 191 -5.87 -13.19 14.65
N ARG A 192 -4.66 -13.73 14.80
CA ARG A 192 -4.26 -14.49 15.99
C ARG A 192 -4.09 -13.59 17.21
N ILE A 193 -3.40 -12.46 17.05
CA ILE A 193 -3.02 -11.60 18.19
C ILE A 193 -3.97 -10.39 18.39
N GLY A 194 -4.84 -10.14 17.41
CA GLY A 194 -5.72 -8.96 17.37
C GLY A 194 -4.97 -7.68 17.04
N ILE A 195 -5.71 -6.56 16.93
CA ILE A 195 -5.12 -5.26 16.57
C ILE A 195 -4.44 -4.53 17.73
N THR A 196 -4.63 -4.98 18.98
CA THR A 196 -4.17 -4.26 20.18
C THR A 196 -2.66 -3.99 20.17
N PRO A 197 -1.77 -4.97 19.89
CA PRO A 197 -0.32 -4.72 19.88
C PRO A 197 0.10 -3.71 18.81
N PHE A 198 -0.56 -3.75 17.64
CA PHE A 198 -0.31 -2.81 16.54
C PHE A 198 -0.77 -1.39 16.91
N LYS A 199 -1.93 -1.28 17.55
CA LYS A 199 -2.47 -0.01 18.03
C LYS A 199 -1.56 0.62 19.07
N GLU A 200 -1.11 -0.17 20.05
CA GLU A 200 -0.18 0.31 21.07
C GLU A 200 1.08 0.85 20.42
N ARG A 201 1.73 0.10 19.52
CA ARG A 201 2.94 0.58 18.83
C ARG A 201 2.73 1.90 18.08
N VAL A 202 1.70 1.97 17.24
CA VAL A 202 1.43 3.14 16.38
C VAL A 202 1.03 4.38 17.20
N TYR A 203 0.37 4.23 18.35
CA TYR A 203 -0.14 5.38 19.11
C TYR A 203 0.63 5.70 20.40
N GLU A 204 1.41 4.77 20.98
CA GLU A 204 2.30 5.04 22.12
C GLU A 204 3.44 5.97 21.73
N ASN A 205 4.05 5.73 20.58
CA ASN A 205 5.10 6.59 20.04
C ASN A 205 4.58 8.00 19.68
N HIS A 206 3.25 8.20 19.61
CA HIS A 206 2.64 9.36 18.94
C HIS A 206 1.54 10.04 19.78
N SER A 207 1.47 9.76 21.09
CA SER A 207 0.49 10.40 21.97
C SER A 207 0.71 11.93 22.01
N PRO A 208 -0.35 12.78 21.87
CA PRO A 208 -0.23 14.24 21.92
C PRO A 208 0.16 14.82 23.29
N SER A 209 0.58 13.99 24.25
CA SER A 209 0.89 14.40 25.62
C SER A 209 2.27 15.06 25.79
N ALA A 210 3.15 15.03 24.79
CA ALA A 210 4.47 15.63 24.91
C ALA A 210 4.46 17.17 24.79
N HIS A 211 3.55 17.77 24.02
CA HIS A 211 3.52 19.24 23.83
C HIS A 211 2.74 20.02 24.90
N ARG A 212 2.11 19.35 25.88
CA ARG A 212 1.35 20.03 26.94
C ARG A 212 2.12 20.24 28.25
N ARG A 213 3.36 19.75 28.36
CA ARG A 213 4.17 19.94 29.57
C ARG A 213 5.12 21.14 29.53
N GLU A 214 5.48 21.64 28.35
CA GLU A 214 6.38 22.80 28.25
C GLU A 214 5.65 24.15 28.35
N SER A 215 4.36 24.22 28.01
CA SER A 215 3.57 25.47 28.13
C SER A 215 3.12 25.81 29.55
N LEU A 216 3.10 24.85 30.47
CA LEU A 216 2.68 25.07 31.87
C LEU A 216 3.85 25.35 32.83
N ALA A 217 5.10 25.12 32.39
CA ALA A 217 6.30 25.47 33.15
C ALA A 217 6.77 26.92 32.93
N ALA A 218 6.18 27.66 31.99
CA ALA A 218 6.50 29.06 31.72
C ALA A 218 5.58 30.07 32.44
N CYS A 219 4.65 29.60 33.29
CA CYS A 219 3.75 30.44 34.07
C CYS A 219 3.79 30.17 35.59
N ALA A 220 4.89 29.61 36.11
CA ALA A 220 5.15 29.47 37.54
C ALA A 220 6.35 30.33 37.96
#